data_AF-A0A5D2S300-F1
#
_entry.id   AF-A0A5D2S300-F1
#
_cell.length_a   1.000
_cell.length_b   1.000
_cell.length_c   1.000
_cell.angle_alpha   90.00
_cell.angle_beta   90.00
_cell.angle_gamma   90.00
#
_symmetry.space_group_name_H-M   'P 1'
#
loop_
_entity.id
_entity.type
_entity.pdbx_description
1 polymer ?
#
loop_
_entity_poly.entity_id
_entity_poly.type
_entity_poly.pdbx_seq_one_letter_code
_entity_poly.pdbx_strand_id
1 'polypeptide(L)'
;MAEPYVEQVEYLDNLTKIDKKIGVSKPRGDVHRDGDYHKAVHVWNFAKRTQELLLQKRADCKDSWPGLWDISSAGHISAGDSSLITAQ
;
A
#
# COMPACT_ATOMS: atom_id res chain seq x y z
N MET A 1 9.97 30.64 -10.99
CA MET A 1 8.66 30.03 -11.30
C MET A 1 8.65 28.68 -10.64
N ALA A 2 7.62 28.33 -9.85
CA ALA A 2 7.53 27.01 -9.23
C ALA A 2 7.25 25.98 -10.32
N GLU A 3 7.96 24.85 -10.29
CA GLU A 3 7.69 23.75 -11.22
C GLU A 3 6.27 23.22 -11.03
N PRO A 4 5.56 22.81 -12.10
CA PRO A 4 4.25 22.21 -11.97
C PRO A 4 4.35 20.93 -11.15
N TYR A 5 3.48 20.80 -10.15
CA TYR A 5 3.33 19.57 -9.38
C TYR A 5 2.85 18.46 -10.31
N VAL A 6 3.69 17.46 -10.54
CA VAL A 6 3.32 16.22 -11.21
C VAL A 6 2.89 15.25 -10.12
N GLU A 7 1.60 14.94 -10.06
CA GLU A 7 1.09 13.91 -9.17
C GLU A 7 1.72 12.57 -9.58
N GLN A 8 2.55 11.99 -8.71
CA GLN A 8 3.08 10.64 -8.93
C GLN A 8 1.97 9.64 -8.68
N VAL A 9 1.51 9.00 -9.76
CA VAL A 9 0.49 7.96 -9.71
C VAL A 9 1.17 6.61 -9.46
N GLU A 10 0.80 5.97 -8.36
CA GLU A 10 1.24 4.60 -8.04
C GLU A 10 0.58 3.60 -9.01
N TYR A 11 1.37 2.69 -9.59
CA TYR A 11 0.90 1.59 -10.43
C TYR A 11 1.06 0.26 -9.71
N LEU A 12 0.06 -0.62 -9.82
CA LEU A 12 0.03 -1.94 -9.19
C LEU A 12 -0.14 -3.04 -10.24
N ASP A 13 0.50 -4.18 -10.02
CA ASP A 13 0.32 -5.36 -10.87
C ASP A 13 -1.05 -6.02 -10.62
N ASN A 14 -1.85 -6.19 -11.68
CA ASN A 14 -3.10 -6.93 -11.60
C ASN A 14 -2.84 -8.44 -11.52
N LEU A 15 -3.55 -9.07 -10.61
CA LEU A 15 -3.42 -10.48 -10.29
C LEU A 15 -4.75 -11.19 -10.46
N THR A 16 -4.65 -12.50 -10.61
CA THR A 16 -5.76 -13.41 -10.29
C THR A 16 -5.87 -13.58 -8.78
N LYS A 17 -7.02 -14.10 -8.32
CA LYS A 17 -7.26 -14.43 -6.90
C LYS A 17 -6.25 -15.39 -6.26
N ILE A 18 -5.45 -16.10 -7.07
CA ILE A 18 -4.43 -17.08 -6.63
C ILE A 18 -3.00 -16.57 -6.86
N ASP A 19 -2.80 -15.25 -6.84
CA ASP A 19 -1.49 -14.59 -6.92
C ASP A 19 -0.72 -14.85 -8.22
N LYS A 20 -1.43 -15.04 -9.34
CA LYS A 20 -0.80 -15.09 -10.68
C LYS A 20 -0.95 -13.74 -11.38
N LYS A 21 0.15 -13.18 -11.90
CA LYS A 21 0.14 -11.95 -12.69
C LYS A 21 -0.69 -12.12 -13.97
N ILE A 22 -1.51 -11.11 -14.28
CA ILE A 22 -2.28 -11.04 -15.52
C ILE A 22 -1.43 -10.42 -16.66
N GLY A 23 -0.30 -9.77 -16.33
CA GLY A 23 0.57 -9.10 -17.30
C GLY A 23 0.16 -7.67 -17.61
N VAL A 24 -0.75 -7.10 -16.82
CA VAL A 24 -1.19 -5.70 -16.89
C VAL A 24 -0.98 -5.06 -15.53
N SER A 25 -0.53 -3.81 -15.52
CA SER A 25 -0.47 -2.97 -14.33
C SER A 25 -1.41 -1.78 -14.54
N LYS A 26 -2.09 -1.35 -13.47
CA LYS A 26 -3.05 -0.25 -13.50
C LYS A 26 -2.71 0.80 -12.43
N PRO A 27 -3.12 2.07 -12.62
CA PRO A 27 -3.12 3.05 -11.54
C PRO A 27 -3.86 2.50 -10.31
N ARG A 28 -3.35 2.77 -9.10
CA ARG A 28 -3.97 2.32 -7.84
C ARG A 28 -5.47 2.63 -7.77
N GLY A 29 -5.86 3.84 -8.19
CA GLY A 29 -7.28 4.25 -8.19
C GLY A 29 -8.16 3.36 -9.06
N ASP A 30 -7.65 2.93 -10.22
CA ASP A 30 -8.36 2.02 -11.13
C ASP A 30 -8.47 0.61 -10.55
N VAL A 31 -7.39 0.11 -9.94
CA VAL A 31 -7.38 -1.20 -9.26
C VAL A 31 -8.43 -1.26 -8.15
N HIS A 32 -8.48 -0.23 -7.31
CA HIS A 32 -9.44 -0.16 -6.20
C HIS A 32 -10.88 0.05 -6.67
N ARG A 33 -11.10 0.84 -7.73
CA ARG A 33 -12.42 1.02 -8.34
C ARG A 33 -12.95 -0.28 -8.96
N ASP A 34 -12.11 -0.99 -9.72
CA ASP A 34 -12.51 -2.16 -10.48
C ASP A 34 -12.55 -3.44 -9.61
N GLY A 35 -12.01 -3.40 -8.39
CA GLY A 35 -11.95 -4.54 -7.48
C GLY A 35 -10.88 -5.57 -7.88
N ASP A 36 -9.84 -5.13 -8.58
CA ASP A 36 -8.78 -6.01 -9.06
C ASP A 36 -7.87 -6.48 -7.92
N TYR A 37 -7.48 -7.76 -7.97
CA TYR A 37 -6.50 -8.29 -7.03
C TYR A 37 -5.12 -7.68 -7.32
N HIS A 38 -4.46 -7.24 -6.26
CA HIS A 38 -3.11 -6.68 -6.25
C HIS A 38 -2.43 -7.07 -4.94
N LYS A 39 -1.11 -6.94 -4.84
CA LYS A 39 -0.40 -7.23 -3.59
C LYS A 39 -0.37 -6.03 -2.67
N ALA A 40 -0.41 -6.31 -1.38
CA ALA A 40 -0.14 -5.37 -0.30
C ALA A 40 0.97 -5.91 0.59
N VAL A 41 1.60 -5.01 1.34
CA VAL A 41 2.55 -5.36 2.40
C VAL A 41 2.05 -4.83 3.74
N HIS A 42 2.17 -5.66 4.76
CA HIS A 42 1.79 -5.37 6.14
C HIS A 42 3.02 -5.53 7.03
N VAL A 43 3.40 -4.48 7.74
CA VAL A 43 4.56 -4.45 8.64
C VAL A 43 4.09 -4.33 10.09
N TRP A 44 4.65 -5.17 10.96
CA TRP A 44 4.37 -5.22 12.39
C TRP A 44 5.64 -4.93 13.18
N ASN A 45 5.69 -3.77 13.82
CA ASN A 45 6.83 -3.32 14.60
C ASN A 45 6.62 -3.63 16.08
N PHE A 46 7.30 -4.67 16.55
CA PHE A 46 7.26 -5.11 17.94
C PHE A 46 8.53 -4.71 18.69
N ALA A 47 8.37 -3.90 19.73
CA ALA A 47 9.45 -3.42 20.58
C ALA A 47 9.81 -4.48 21.64
N LYS A 48 10.89 -5.23 21.40
CA LYS A 48 11.31 -6.32 22.30
C LYS A 48 11.56 -5.88 23.75
N ARG A 49 11.99 -4.65 23.99
CA ARG A 49 12.31 -4.17 25.35
C ARG A 49 11.06 -3.90 26.18
N THR A 50 10.04 -3.32 25.59
CA THR A 50 8.78 -2.96 26.28
C THR A 50 7.69 -3.99 26.10
N GLN A 51 7.88 -4.95 25.18
CA GLN A 51 6.86 -5.93 24.75
C GLN A 51 5.62 -5.27 24.14
N GLU A 52 5.79 -4.08 23.55
CA GLU A 52 4.71 -3.33 22.92
C GLU A 52 4.70 -3.53 21.41
N LEU A 53 3.49 -3.51 20.84
CA LEU A 53 3.28 -3.49 19.41
C LEU A 53 2.86 -2.08 18.99
N LEU A 54 3.56 -1.51 18.01
CA LEU A 54 3.18 -0.23 17.43
C LEU A 54 1.94 -0.40 16.56
N LEU A 55 0.91 0.41 16.80
CA LEU A 55 -0.23 0.58 15.90
C LEU A 55 -0.24 2.01 15.38
N GLN A 56 -0.68 2.20 14.13
CA GLN A 56 -0.84 3.55 13.58
C GLN A 56 -2.30 3.99 13.72
N LYS A 57 -2.53 5.27 14.01
CA LYS A 57 -3.83 5.90 13.77
C LYS A 57 -3.75 6.63 12.43
N ARG A 58 -4.60 6.24 11.48
CA ARG A 58 -4.59 6.79 10.13
C ARG A 58 -4.98 8.27 10.16
N ALA A 59 -4.29 9.08 9.35
CA ALA A 59 -4.62 10.49 9.21
C ALA A 59 -6.03 10.67 8.62
N ASP A 60 -6.70 11.76 8.99
CA ASP A 60 -8.07 12.05 8.53
C ASP A 60 -8.15 12.34 7.03
N CYS A 61 -7.02 12.70 6.40
CA CYS A 61 -6.91 12.93 4.96
C CYS A 61 -6.70 11.64 4.13
N LYS A 62 -6.65 10.46 4.76
CA LYS A 62 -6.54 9.21 4.01
C LYS A 62 -7.83 8.94 3.25
N ASP A 63 -7.66 8.58 1.99
CA ASP A 63 -8.73 8.22 1.06
C ASP A 63 -9.50 6.95 1.46
N SER A 64 -8.83 6.03 2.15
CA SER A 64 -9.44 4.83 2.74
C SER A 64 -9.29 4.82 4.26
N TRP A 65 -10.38 4.55 4.96
CA TRP A 65 -10.44 4.36 6.42
C TRP A 65 -9.76 5.47 7.25
N PRO A 66 -10.10 6.76 7.03
CA PRO A 66 -9.52 7.87 7.78
C PRO A 66 -9.85 7.78 9.29
N GLY A 67 -8.90 8.18 10.14
CA GLY A 67 -9.09 8.26 11.60
C GLY A 67 -9.10 6.92 12.36
N LEU A 68 -9.07 5.78 11.66
CA LEU A 68 -9.09 4.45 12.29
C LEU A 68 -7.69 3.97 12.71
N TRP A 69 -7.66 3.06 13.68
CA TRP A 69 -6.45 2.32 14.05
C TRP A 69 -6.16 1.22 13.03
N ASP A 70 -4.90 1.05 12.71
CA ASP A 70 -4.39 0.12 11.71
C ASP A 70 -3.07 -0.50 12.19
N ILE A 71 -2.54 -1.49 11.47
CA ILE A 71 -1.25 -2.13 11.76
C ILE A 71 -0.09 -1.11 11.71
N SER A 72 1.12 -1.47 12.14
CA SER A 72 2.23 -0.50 12.27
C SER A 72 2.52 0.29 10.99
N SER A 73 2.52 -0.40 9.85
CA SER A 73 2.53 0.22 8.52
C SER A 73 1.92 -0.73 7.48
N ALA A 74 1.21 -0.18 6.50
CA ALA A 74 0.58 -0.93 5.41
C ALA A 74 0.68 -0.14 4.11
N GLY A 75 0.84 -0.85 2.98
CA GLY A 75 0.90 -0.23 1.67
C GLY A 75 0.72 -1.24 0.54
N HIS A 76 0.69 -0.76 -0.70
CA HIS A 76 0.66 -1.62 -1.88
C HIS A 76 2.08 -1.95 -2.32
N ILE A 77 2.25 -3.11 -2.96
CA ILE A 77 3.49 -3.39 -3.69
C ILE A 77 3.36 -2.77 -5.06
N SER A 78 4.22 -1.80 -5.37
CA SER A 78 4.28 -1.17 -6.69
C SER A 78 4.57 -2.20 -7.79
N ALA A 79 4.14 -1.91 -9.01
CA ALA A 79 4.29 -2.81 -10.16
C ALA A 79 5.77 -3.21 -10.33
N GLY A 80 6.04 -4.52 -10.35
CA GLY A 80 7.40 -5.06 -10.47
C GLY A 80 8.19 -5.15 -9.16
N ASP A 81 7.77 -4.49 -8.08
CA ASP A 81 8.51 -4.51 -6.82
C ASP A 81 8.32 -5.82 -6.02
N SER A 82 9.20 -6.00 -5.03
CA SER A 82 9.10 -7.06 -4.04
C SER A 82 8.54 -6.54 -2.72
N SER A 83 7.98 -7.43 -1.91
CA SER A 83 7.48 -7.09 -0.57
C SER A 83 8.59 -6.54 0.33
N LEU A 84 9.82 -7.04 0.19
CA LEU A 84 10.95 -6.58 1.00
C LEU A 84 11.34 -5.14 0.68
N ILE A 85 11.43 -4.77 -0.61
CA ILE A 85 11.74 -3.39 -1.02
C ILE A 85 10.62 -2.45 -0.61
N THR A 86 9.36 -2.87 -0.78
CA THR A 86 8.18 -2.07 -0.41
C THR A 86 8.12 -1.79 1.10
N ALA A 87 8.64 -2.70 1.94
CA ALA A 87 8.57 -2.59 3.40
C ALA A 87 9.68 -1.74 4.03
N GLN A 88 10.69 -1.32 3.26
CA GLN A 88 11.85 -0.54 3.74
C GLN A 88 11.51 0.93 3.95
#